data_AF-A0A414A8I9-F1
#
_entry.id   AF-A0A414A8I9-F1
#
_cell.length_a   1.000
_cell.length_b   1.000
_cell.length_c   1.000
_cell.angle_alpha   90.00
_cell.angle_beta   90.00
_cell.angle_gamma   90.00
#
_symmetry.space_group_name_H-M   'P 1'
#
loop_
_entity.id
_entity.type
_entity.pdbx_description
1 polymer ?
#
loop_
_entity_poly.entity_id
_entity_poly.type
_entity_poly.pdbx_seq_one_letter_code
_entity_poly.pdbx_strand_id
1 'polypeptide(L)' 'MPKFIARKPKIKHGTYNKYGFAITLHQYCICPRCNHILNAGPDYQPDYCSKCGQHVNCSDVPWEEEVQLGYVRKEERCE' A
#
# COMPACT_ATOMS: atom_id res chain seq x y z
N MET A 1 12.90 -17.25 9.88
CA MET A 1 13.22 -16.66 8.54
C MET A 1 14.31 -15.60 8.69
N PRO A 2 15.41 -15.67 7.92
CA PRO A 2 16.45 -14.64 7.91
C PRO A 2 15.94 -13.32 7.33
N LYS A 3 16.33 -12.18 7.93
CA LYS A 3 15.85 -10.83 7.53
C LYS A 3 16.57 -10.25 6.32
N PHE A 4 17.81 -10.67 6.06
CA PHE A 4 18.67 -10.16 4.98
C PHE A 4 18.33 -10.72 3.60
N ILE A 5 17.59 -11.83 3.53
CA ILE A 5 17.14 -12.39 2.25
C ILE A 5 15.98 -11.56 1.74
N ALA A 6 16.14 -10.96 0.55
CA ALA A 6 15.08 -10.20 -0.11
C ALA A 6 13.85 -11.07 -0.36
N ARG A 7 12.65 -10.53 -0.08
CA ARG A 7 11.38 -11.24 -0.30
C ARG A 7 10.40 -10.34 -1.04
N LYS A 8 9.61 -10.94 -1.92
CA LYS A 8 8.53 -10.23 -2.60
C LYS A 8 7.49 -9.78 -1.56
N PRO A 9 7.01 -8.52 -1.62
CA PRO A 9 5.91 -8.07 -0.79
C PRO A 9 4.62 -8.79 -1.16
N LYS A 10 3.62 -8.73 -0.28
CA LYS A 10 2.26 -9.14 -0.64
C LYS A 10 1.54 -7.90 -1.17
N ILE A 11 0.88 -8.05 -2.30
CA ILE A 11 0.09 -6.99 -2.93
C ILE A 11 -1.34 -7.04 -2.40
N LYS A 12 -1.91 -5.89 -2.09
CA LYS A 12 -3.28 -5.71 -1.61
C LYS A 12 -3.90 -4.47 -2.23
N HIS A 13 -5.22 -4.42 -2.22
CA HIS A 13 -6.01 -3.27 -2.61
C HIS A 13 -6.77 -2.72 -1.41
N GLY A 14 -6.97 -1.41 -1.40
CA GLY A 14 -7.70 -0.70 -0.36
C GLY A 14 -8.33 0.56 -0.91
N THR A 15 -9.21 1.17 -0.13
CA THR A 15 -9.83 2.44 -0.49
C THR A 15 -9.41 3.51 0.49
N TYR A 16 -9.18 4.72 0.00
CA TYR A 16 -8.98 5.90 0.82
C TYR A 16 -9.73 7.11 0.25
N ASN A 17 -9.90 8.14 1.07
CA ASN A 17 -10.54 9.39 0.65
C ASN A 17 -9.48 10.37 0.13
N LYS A 18 -9.27 10.37 -1.19
CA LYS A 18 -8.42 11.36 -1.85
C LYS A 18 -9.08 12.74 -1.76
N TYR A 19 -8.29 13.74 -1.40
CA TYR A 19 -8.76 15.12 -1.16
C TYR A 19 -9.87 15.25 -0.09
N GLY A 20 -10.11 14.21 0.71
CA GLY A 20 -11.17 14.19 1.73
C GLY A 20 -12.58 13.93 1.21
N PHE A 21 -12.78 13.67 -0.09
CA PHE A 21 -14.12 13.43 -0.64
C PHE A 21 -14.19 12.45 -1.82
N ALA A 22 -13.10 12.14 -2.51
CA ALA A 22 -13.09 11.15 -3.59
C ALA A 22 -12.69 9.78 -3.05
N ILE A 23 -13.56 8.77 -3.19
CA ILE A 23 -13.26 7.39 -2.81
C ILE A 23 -12.36 6.80 -3.88
N THR A 24 -11.12 6.50 -3.53
CA THR A 24 -10.09 6.04 -4.46
C THR A 24 -9.62 4.65 -4.07
N LEU A 25 -9.74 3.71 -5.01
CA LEU A 25 -9.12 2.40 -4.94
C LEU A 25 -7.63 2.55 -5.27
N HIS A 26 -6.77 1.96 -4.45
CA HIS A 26 -5.34 1.93 -4.70
C HIS A 26 -4.74 0.57 -4.37
N GLN A 27 -3.63 0.27 -5.04
CA GLN A 27 -2.75 -0.83 -4.69
C GLN A 27 -1.77 -0.40 -3.59
N TYR A 28 -1.46 -1.31 -2.67
CA TYR A 28 -0.37 -1.13 -1.71
C TYR A 28 0.33 -2.45 -1.41
N CYS A 29 1.60 -2.34 -1.00
CA CYS A 29 2.43 -3.48 -0.62
C CYS A 29 2.52 -3.62 0.90
N ILE A 30 2.44 -4.88 1.39
CA ILE A 30 2.67 -5.22 2.79
C ILE A 30 3.87 -6.15 2.96
N CYS A 31 4.56 -5.98 4.09
CA CYS A 31 5.71 -6.78 4.47
C CYS A 31 5.31 -8.27 4.56
N PRO A 32 6.04 -9.18 3.89
CA PRO A 32 5.66 -10.59 3.86
C PRO A 32 5.78 -11.27 5.24
N ARG A 33 6.60 -10.70 6.13
CA ARG A 33 6.87 -11.21 7.47
C ARG A 33 5.91 -10.68 8.54
N CYS A 34 5.76 -9.36 8.62
CA CYS A 34 5.03 -8.70 9.72
C CYS A 34 3.72 -8.03 9.29
N ASN A 35 3.37 -8.10 8.00
CA ASN A 35 2.19 -7.49 7.39
C ASN A 35 2.07 -5.96 7.56
N HIS A 36 3.14 -5.28 7.98
CA HIS A 36 3.17 -3.82 7.98
C HIS A 36 3.17 -3.25 6.56
N ILE A 37 2.46 -2.16 6.34
CA ILE A 37 2.44 -1.43 5.06
C ILE A 37 3.84 -0.91 4.76
N LEU A 38 4.32 -1.13 3.54
CA LEU A 38 5.67 -0.75 3.14
C LEU A 38 5.77 0.70 2.63
N ASN A 39 4.64 1.36 2.37
CA ASN A 39 4.58 2.67 1.71
C ASN A 39 5.36 2.69 0.39
N ALA A 40 5.35 1.56 -0.32
CA ALA A 40 5.98 1.41 -1.62
C ALA A 40 5.01 1.82 -2.73
N GLY A 41 5.55 2.42 -3.79
CA GLY A 41 4.84 2.83 -5.00
C GLY A 41 5.78 2.79 -6.22
N PRO A 42 5.29 3.16 -7.42
CA PRO A 42 6.09 3.16 -8.63
C PRO A 42 7.34 4.04 -8.51
N ASP A 43 7.21 5.20 -7.86
CA ASP A 43 8.30 6.18 -7.71
C ASP A 43 9.17 5.97 -6.46
N TYR A 44 8.75 5.09 -5.55
CA TYR A 44 9.49 4.82 -4.32
C TYR A 44 9.35 3.37 -3.88
N GLN A 45 10.48 2.64 -3.92
CA GLN A 45 10.54 1.22 -3.59
C GLN A 45 11.54 1.02 -2.44
N PRO A 46 11.08 0.83 -1.18
CA PRO A 46 11.99 0.62 -0.07
C PRO A 46 12.63 -0.76 -0.15
N ASP A 47 13.93 -0.85 0.14
CA ASP A 47 14.63 -2.13 0.24
C ASP A 47 14.32 -2.86 1.57
N TYR A 48 13.90 -2.14 2.62
CA TYR A 48 13.68 -2.73 3.94
C TYR A 48 12.34 -2.33 4.54
N CYS A 49 11.69 -3.26 5.23
CA CYS A 49 10.51 -2.97 6.04
C CYS A 49 10.88 -2.10 7.25
N SER A 50 10.30 -0.90 7.32
CA SER A 50 10.47 0.07 8.41
C SER A 50 10.16 -0.50 9.80
N LYS A 51 9.24 -1.46 9.91
CA LYS A 51 8.82 -2.03 11.20
C LYS A 51 9.70 -3.17 11.71
N CYS A 52 10.08 -4.11 10.85
CA CYS A 52 10.78 -5.34 11.29
C CYS A 52 12.17 -5.56 10.69
N GLY A 53 12.60 -4.71 9.76
CA GLY A 53 13.89 -4.79 9.08
C GLY A 53 14.01 -5.93 8.08
N GLN A 54 12.89 -6.49 7.61
CA GLN A 54 12.90 -7.50 6.54
C GLN A 54 13.33 -6.84 5.23
N HIS A 55 14.37 -7.36 4.58
CA HIS A 55 14.76 -7.01 3.22
C HIS A 55 13.63 -7.44 2.26
N VAL A 56 13.18 -6.52 1.43
CA VAL A 56 12.05 -6.65 0.51
C VAL A 56 12.51 -6.29 -0.90
N ASN A 57 11.90 -6.92 -1.91
CA ASN A 57 12.17 -6.61 -3.31
C ASN A 57 10.84 -6.31 -4.01
N CYS A 58 10.70 -5.07 -4.49
CA CYS A 58 9.50 -4.57 -5.16
C CYS A 58 9.67 -4.45 -6.70
N SER A 59 10.81 -4.84 -7.28
CA SER A 59 11.13 -4.59 -8.70
C SER A 59 10.16 -5.26 -9.68
N ASP A 60 9.54 -6.37 -9.29
CA ASP A 60 8.57 -7.11 -10.12
C ASP A 60 7.10 -6.78 -9.79
N VAL A 61 6.84 -5.72 -9.02
CA VAL A 61 5.46 -5.37 -8.67
C VAL A 61 4.79 -4.67 -9.85
N PRO A 62 3.68 -5.19 -10.39
CA PRO A 62 2.90 -4.48 -11.39
C PRO A 62 2.13 -3.35 -10.70
N TRP A 63 2.66 -2.14 -10.75
CA TRP A 63 2.00 -0.98 -10.14
C TRP A 63 0.76 -0.58 -10.96
N GLU A 64 -0.41 -0.74 -10.34
CA GLU A 64 -1.69 -0.32 -10.92
C GLU A 64 -1.96 1.15 -10.63
N GLU A 65 -2.61 1.84 -11.57
CA GLU A 65 -3.07 3.21 -11.35
C GLU A 65 -4.22 3.24 -10.34
N GLU A 66 -4.33 4.37 -9.64
CA GLU A 66 -5.46 4.62 -8.75
C GLU A 66 -6.76 4.77 -9.53
N VAL A 67 -7.83 4.13 -9.06
CA VAL A 67 -9.14 4.20 -9.69
C VAL A 67 -10.10 4.96 -8.77
N GLN A 68 -10.66 6.06 -9.24
CA GLN A 68 -11.72 6.76 -8.53
C GLN A 68 -13.04 5.98 -8.65
N LEU A 69 -13.57 5.51 -7.52
CA LEU A 69 -14.81 4.74 -7.45
C LEU A 69 -16.04 5.64 -7.31
N GLY A 70 -15.88 6.86 -6.77
CA GLY A 70 -16.97 7.79 -6.56
C GLY A 70 -16.63 8.89 -5.55
N TYR A 71 -17.65 9.49 -4.96
CA TYR A 71 -17.53 10.56 -3.98
C TYR A 71 -18.27 10.20 -2.68
N VAL A 72 -17.73 10.65 -1.54
CA VAL A 72 -18.40 10.56 -0.23
C VAL A 72 -19.67 11.42 -0.28
N ARG A 73 -20.84 10.83 0.00
CA ARG A 73 -22.09 11.57 0.08
C ARG A 73 -22.13 12.36 1.39
N LYS A 74 -22.65 13.59 1.35
CA LYS A 74 -22.69 14.55 2.49
C LYS A 74 -23.51 14.11 3.71
N GLU A 75 -24.19 12.97 3.66
CA GLU A 75 -25.21 12.59 4.66
C GLU A 75 -24.69 11.78 5.86
N GLU A 76 -23.40 11.42 5.92
CA GLU A 76 -22.84 10.67 7.05
C GLU A 76 -21.92 11.50 7.96
N ARG A 77 -22.29 12.77 8.18
CA ARG A 77 -21.75 13.57 9.28
C ARG A 77 -22.83 13.70 10.35
N CYS A 78 -23.12 12.59 11.05
CA CYS A 78 -23.79 12.69 12.34
C CYS A 78 -22.77 13.26 13.34
N GLU A 79 -23.20 14.32 14.02
CA GLU A 79 -22.49 15.04 15.08
C GLU A 79 -22.04 14.13 16.24
#